data_AF-A0A0Q9QWE6-F1
#
_entry.id   AF-A0A0Q9QWE6-F1
#
_cell.length_a   1.000
_cell.length_b   1.000
_cell.length_c   1.000
_cell.angle_alpha   90.00
_cell.angle_beta   90.00
_cell.angle_gamma   90.00
#
_symmetry.space_group_name_H-M   'P 1'
#
loop_
_entity.id
_entity.type
_entity.pdbx_description
1 polymer ?
#
loop_
_entity_poly.entity_id
_entity_poly.type
_entity_poly.pdbx_seq_one_letter_code
_entity_poly.pdbx_strand_id
1 'polypeptide(L)'
;MDYEGVARFVPESLPRAEGDPRGLPASVLLDAATRAGQVLAELDRQLRALTRVFEVEIVEARQLGPHLVEVVYRHPSYDGLLGLRRDVSEKEVGVHADDPHHALAVHENSVEEMTTMLRIELEEPLGSTRTTTDASGIRWWGDPAGS
;
A
#
# COMPACT_ATOMS: atom_id res chain seq x y z
N MET A 1 -18.09 14.55 35.90
CA MET A 1 -18.37 13.80 34.66
C MET A 1 -17.01 13.40 34.14
N ASP A 2 -16.56 12.23 34.58
CA ASP A 2 -15.25 11.71 34.28
C ASP A 2 -15.41 10.75 33.09
N TYR A 3 -14.76 11.07 31.98
CA TYR A 3 -14.77 10.24 30.78
C TYR A 3 -13.80 9.07 30.99
N GLU A 4 -14.32 7.96 31.49
CA GLU A 4 -13.64 6.66 31.46
C GLU A 4 -13.61 6.12 30.02
N GLY A 5 -12.42 5.68 29.61
CA GLY A 5 -12.31 4.45 28.82
C GLY A 5 -12.41 4.56 27.30
N VAL A 6 -11.61 5.39 26.65
CA VAL A 6 -11.18 5.05 25.28
C VAL A 6 -9.95 4.16 25.42
N ALA A 7 -10.18 2.84 25.37
CA ALA A 7 -9.10 1.88 25.23
C ALA A 7 -8.30 2.25 23.98
N ARG A 8 -7.05 2.68 24.18
CA ARG A 8 -6.09 2.84 23.09
C ARG A 8 -5.95 1.49 22.43
N PHE A 9 -6.59 1.30 21.28
CA PHE A 9 -6.25 0.22 20.39
C PHE A 9 -4.86 0.54 19.83
N VAL A 10 -3.83 0.18 20.58
CA VAL A 10 -2.49 0.02 20.04
C VAL A 10 -2.52 -1.39 19.49
N PRO A 11 -2.57 -1.60 18.16
CA PRO A 11 -2.34 -2.93 17.64
C PRO A 11 -0.91 -3.31 18.05
N GLU A 12 -0.81 -4.09 19.12
CA GLU A 12 0.37 -4.91 19.38
C GLU A 12 0.64 -5.67 18.08
N SER A 13 1.89 -5.64 17.64
CA SER A 13 2.34 -6.21 16.38
C SER A 13 1.70 -7.59 16.17
N LEU A 14 0.78 -7.68 15.21
CA LEU A 14 0.04 -8.90 14.94
C LEU A 14 1.03 -10.04 14.62
N PRO A 15 0.71 -11.29 14.99
CA PRO A 15 1.56 -12.44 14.72
C PRO A 15 1.81 -12.57 13.21
N ARG A 16 3.09 -12.54 12.84
CA ARG A 16 3.58 -12.59 11.44
C ARG A 16 3.46 -14.01 10.90
N ALA A 17 3.10 -14.14 9.61
CA ALA A 17 3.08 -15.44 8.93
C ALA A 17 4.53 -15.84 8.73
N GLU A 18 4.95 -16.93 9.38
CA GLU A 18 6.20 -17.63 9.15
C GLU A 18 7.43 -16.73 8.91
N GLY A 19 7.86 -16.04 9.96
CA GLY A 19 9.30 -15.80 10.20
C GLY A 19 10.08 -14.85 9.29
N ASP A 20 9.50 -14.21 8.28
CA ASP A 20 10.19 -13.15 7.51
C ASP A 20 9.74 -11.76 7.97
N PRO A 21 10.57 -10.99 8.69
CA PRO A 21 10.23 -9.66 9.17
C PRO A 21 10.07 -8.62 8.05
N ARG A 22 10.34 -8.99 6.78
CA ARG A 22 10.37 -8.07 5.63
C ARG A 22 9.17 -8.21 4.69
N GLY A 23 8.37 -9.26 4.81
CA GLY A 23 7.17 -9.46 3.98
C GLY A 23 5.93 -8.74 4.52
N LEU A 24 4.83 -8.85 3.79
CA LEU A 24 3.50 -8.42 4.25
C LEU A 24 3.04 -9.25 5.47
N PRO A 25 2.24 -8.67 6.38
CA PRO A 25 1.66 -9.40 7.52
C PRO A 25 0.80 -10.61 7.11
N ALA A 26 0.68 -11.61 8.00
CA ALA A 26 -0.20 -12.79 7.78
C ALA A 26 -1.65 -12.44 7.52
N SER A 27 -2.10 -11.32 8.10
CA SER A 27 -3.48 -10.84 8.06
C SER A 27 -3.87 -10.26 6.71
N VAL A 28 -2.95 -10.19 5.75
CA VAL A 28 -3.25 -9.69 4.40
C VAL A 28 -4.11 -10.71 3.66
N LEU A 29 -5.37 -10.34 3.44
CA LEU A 29 -6.30 -11.10 2.61
C LEU A 29 -6.02 -10.79 1.13
N LEU A 30 -5.38 -11.74 0.46
CA LEU A 30 -5.09 -11.67 -0.97
C LEU A 30 -6.16 -12.43 -1.76
N ASP A 31 -6.87 -11.74 -2.65
CA ASP A 31 -7.58 -12.43 -3.73
C ASP A 31 -6.77 -12.30 -5.01
N ALA A 32 -6.00 -13.34 -5.33
CA ALA A 32 -5.15 -13.40 -6.51
C ALA A 32 -5.94 -13.33 -7.84
N ALA A 33 -7.27 -13.48 -7.82
CA ALA A 33 -8.11 -13.24 -9.00
C ALA A 33 -8.34 -11.74 -9.27
N THR A 34 -8.11 -10.88 -8.28
CA THR A 34 -8.25 -9.43 -8.43
C THR A 34 -6.92 -8.78 -8.77
N ARG A 35 -6.97 -7.64 -9.46
CA ARG A 35 -5.76 -6.87 -9.77
C ARG A 35 -5.09 -6.35 -8.49
N ALA A 36 -5.90 -5.87 -7.53
CA ALA A 36 -5.43 -5.45 -6.22
C ALA A 36 -4.67 -6.58 -5.50
N GLY A 37 -5.21 -7.79 -5.47
CA GLY A 37 -4.54 -8.94 -4.88
C GLY A 37 -3.27 -9.36 -5.62
N GLN A 38 -3.24 -9.27 -6.96
CA GLN A 38 -2.03 -9.52 -7.75
C GLN A 38 -0.91 -8.53 -7.43
N VAL A 39 -1.23 -7.23 -7.33
CA VAL A 39 -0.26 -6.19 -6.97
C VAL A 39 0.27 -6.38 -5.55
N LEU A 40 -0.60 -6.70 -4.58
CA LEU A 40 -0.16 -6.97 -3.21
C LEU A 40 0.71 -8.22 -3.10
N ALA A 41 0.40 -9.28 -3.86
CA ALA A 41 1.21 -10.49 -3.90
C ALA A 41 2.60 -10.23 -4.52
N GLU A 42 2.65 -9.43 -5.59
CA GLU A 42 3.92 -9.03 -6.21
C GLU A 42 4.73 -8.10 -5.29
N LEU A 43 4.07 -7.19 -4.56
CA LEU A 43 4.72 -6.37 -3.53
C LEU A 43 5.35 -7.25 -2.44
N ASP A 44 4.62 -8.24 -1.90
CA ASP A 44 5.16 -9.17 -0.90
C ASP A 44 6.40 -9.91 -1.42
N ARG A 45 6.34 -10.40 -2.66
CA ARG A 45 7.46 -11.07 -3.31
C ARG A 45 8.68 -10.16 -3.42
N GLN A 46 8.49 -8.91 -3.86
CA GLN A 46 9.57 -7.95 -3.98
C GLN A 46 10.19 -7.62 -2.62
N LEU A 47 9.36 -7.34 -1.61
CA LEU A 47 9.82 -7.00 -0.27
C LEU A 47 10.66 -8.13 0.36
N ARG A 48 10.26 -9.39 0.17
CA ARG A 48 11.05 -10.57 0.60
C ARG A 48 12.35 -10.74 -0.17
N ALA A 49 12.35 -10.38 -1.47
CA ALA A 49 13.52 -10.49 -2.33
C ALA A 49 14.55 -9.37 -2.11
N LEU A 50 14.18 -8.27 -1.44
CA LEU A 50 15.09 -7.16 -1.16
C LEU A 50 16.24 -7.59 -0.23
N THR A 51 17.45 -7.39 -0.73
CA THR A 51 18.71 -7.60 0.01
C THR A 51 19.09 -6.41 0.86
N ARG A 52 18.58 -5.21 0.52
CA ARG A 52 18.69 -3.99 1.33
C ARG A 52 17.50 -3.89 2.27
N VAL A 53 17.70 -3.20 3.39
CA VAL A 53 16.64 -2.97 4.38
C VAL A 53 15.66 -1.96 3.78
N PHE A 54 14.45 -2.43 3.47
CA PHE A 54 13.29 -1.57 3.34
C PHE A 54 12.97 -1.04 4.74
N GLU A 55 13.20 0.24 5.00
CA GLU A 55 13.11 0.83 6.35
C GLU A 55 11.68 1.03 6.84
N VAL A 56 10.72 0.84 5.93
CA VAL A 56 9.30 0.99 6.19
C VAL A 56 8.74 -0.32 6.73
N GLU A 57 8.02 -0.28 7.85
CA GLU A 57 7.34 -1.46 8.40
C GLU A 57 5.89 -1.48 7.91
N ILE A 58 5.51 -2.49 7.11
CA ILE A 58 4.11 -2.68 6.72
C ILE A 58 3.35 -3.30 7.90
N VAL A 59 2.40 -2.54 8.44
CA VAL A 59 1.56 -2.94 9.57
C VAL A 59 0.33 -3.68 9.08
N GLU A 60 -0.24 -3.24 7.95
CA GLU A 60 -1.42 -3.84 7.35
C GLU A 60 -1.45 -3.57 5.84
N ALA A 61 -2.00 -4.52 5.07
CA ALA A 61 -2.36 -4.29 3.67
C ALA A 61 -3.71 -4.94 3.37
N ARG A 62 -4.54 -4.25 2.60
CA ARG A 62 -5.91 -4.66 2.26
C ARG A 62 -6.20 -4.37 0.80
N GLN A 63 -7.01 -5.22 0.20
CA GLN A 63 -7.75 -4.90 -1.02
C GLN A 63 -9.14 -4.39 -0.63
N LEU A 64 -9.56 -3.23 -1.13
CA LEU A 64 -10.87 -2.62 -0.87
C LEU A 64 -11.82 -2.74 -2.07
N GLY A 65 -11.50 -3.66 -2.98
CA GLY A 65 -12.18 -3.90 -4.24
C GLY A 65 -11.23 -4.52 -5.26
N PRO A 66 -11.66 -4.70 -6.53
CA PRO A 66 -10.84 -5.38 -7.53
C PRO A 66 -9.58 -4.60 -7.94
N HIS A 67 -9.54 -3.29 -7.72
CA HIS A 67 -8.47 -2.37 -8.18
C HIS A 67 -7.98 -1.39 -7.11
N LEU A 68 -8.40 -1.53 -5.86
CA LEU A 68 -8.06 -0.57 -4.81
C LEU A 68 -7.24 -1.28 -3.73
N VAL A 69 -6.01 -0.82 -3.54
CA VAL A 69 -5.14 -1.31 -2.46
C VAL A 69 -5.01 -0.24 -1.38
N GLU A 70 -4.90 -0.71 -0.15
CA GLU A 70 -4.66 0.10 1.03
C GLU A 70 -3.51 -0.53 1.81
N VAL A 71 -2.54 0.29 2.21
CA VAL A 71 -1.36 -0.14 2.97
C VAL A 71 -1.18 0.81 4.14
N VAL A 72 -1.16 0.28 5.36
CA VAL A 72 -0.81 1.00 6.59
C VAL A 72 0.59 0.61 7.01
N TYR A 73 1.42 1.60 7.29
CA TYR A 73 2.84 1.38 7.53
C TYR A 73 3.46 2.39 8.51
N ARG A 74 4.61 2.03 9.09
CA ARG A 74 5.47 2.94 9.85
C ARG A 74 6.64 3.36 9.00
N HIS A 75 6.90 4.66 8.94
CA HIS A 75 8.03 5.23 8.22
C HIS A 75 9.06 5.79 9.20
N PRO A 76 10.37 5.58 9.01
CA PRO A 76 11.40 6.03 9.96
C PRO A 76 11.39 7.54 10.20
N SER A 77 11.01 8.32 9.19
CA SER A 77 10.90 9.78 9.28
C SER A 77 9.60 10.31 9.89
N TYR A 78 8.68 9.43 10.32
CA TYR A 78 7.38 9.83 10.88
C TYR A 78 7.04 9.03 12.14
N ASP A 79 6.88 9.73 13.26
CA ASP A 79 6.43 9.14 14.52
C ASP A 79 4.90 8.96 14.50
N GLY A 80 4.46 7.82 13.96
CA GLY A 80 3.05 7.46 13.82
C GLY A 80 2.79 6.42 12.72
N LEU A 81 1.51 6.21 12.40
CA LEU A 81 1.08 5.35 11.28
C LEU A 81 0.72 6.21 10.06
N LEU A 82 1.24 5.79 8.91
CA LEU A 82 0.85 6.32 7.61
C LEU A 82 -0.04 5.31 6.91
N GLY A 83 -1.05 5.81 6.19
CA GLY A 83 -1.89 5.03 5.31
C GLY A 83 -1.72 5.49 3.87
N LEU A 84 -1.53 4.57 2.94
CA LEU A 84 -1.49 4.82 1.51
C LEU A 84 -2.65 4.05 0.87
N ARG A 85 -3.47 4.77 0.10
CA ARG A 85 -4.54 4.15 -0.69
C ARG A 85 -4.28 4.44 -2.17
N ARG A 86 -4.24 3.39 -2.98
CA ARG A 86 -3.86 3.48 -4.39
C ARG A 86 -4.84 2.73 -5.27
N ASP A 87 -5.32 3.42 -6.29
CA ASP A 87 -5.99 2.80 -7.43
C ASP A 87 -4.93 2.17 -8.34
N VAL A 88 -5.05 0.86 -8.55
CA VAL A 88 -4.17 0.03 -9.37
C VAL A 88 -4.92 -0.54 -10.59
N SER A 89 -6.03 0.10 -10.98
CA SER A 89 -6.69 -0.18 -12.24
C SER A 89 -5.77 0.09 -13.41
N GLU A 90 -5.89 -0.74 -14.45
CA GLU A 90 -5.29 -0.42 -15.74
C GLU A 90 -6.01 0.82 -16.26
N LYS A 91 -5.28 1.93 -16.35
CA LYS A 91 -5.81 3.07 -17.09
C LYS A 91 -5.58 2.75 -18.55
N GLU A 92 -6.66 2.56 -19.31
CA GLU A 92 -6.56 2.55 -20.76
C GLU A 92 -5.92 3.88 -21.19
N VAL A 93 -4.63 3.84 -21.46
CA VAL A 93 -3.99 4.90 -22.21
C VAL A 93 -4.55 4.71 -23.62
N GLY A 94 -5.27 5.69 -24.15
CA GLY A 94 -5.89 5.66 -25.48
C GLY A 94 -4.83 5.64 -26.58
N VAL A 95 -4.02 4.58 -26.63
CA VAL A 95 -2.85 4.42 -27.47
C VAL A 95 -3.18 3.32 -28.46
N HIS A 96 -3.39 3.74 -29.71
CA HIS A 96 -3.70 2.82 -30.79
C HIS A 96 -2.57 1.81 -30.98
N ALA A 97 -2.91 0.58 -31.40
CA ALA A 97 -1.95 -0.50 -31.60
C ALA A 97 -0.83 -0.15 -32.63
N ASP A 98 -1.08 0.85 -33.47
CA ASP A 98 -0.13 1.37 -34.47
C ASP A 98 0.79 2.48 -33.92
N ASP A 99 0.61 2.90 -32.66
CA ASP A 99 1.47 3.88 -32.02
C ASP A 99 2.80 3.22 -31.61
N PRO A 100 3.96 3.74 -32.04
CA PRO A 100 5.26 3.22 -31.63
C PRO A 100 5.51 3.25 -30.11
N HIS A 101 4.70 3.99 -29.34
CA HIS A 101 4.71 4.01 -27.88
C HIS A 101 3.69 3.06 -27.23
N HIS A 102 2.91 2.30 -28.02
CA HIS A 102 1.93 1.33 -27.50
C HIS A 102 2.56 0.31 -26.56
N ALA A 103 3.73 -0.23 -26.90
CA ALA A 103 4.44 -1.16 -26.03
C ALA A 103 4.85 -0.51 -24.69
N LEU A 104 5.28 0.75 -24.70
CA LEU A 104 5.61 1.50 -23.48
C LEU A 104 4.37 1.72 -22.61
N ALA A 105 3.24 2.13 -23.21
CA ALA A 105 1.98 2.35 -22.50
C ALA A 105 1.36 1.07 -21.90
N VAL A 106 1.59 -0.09 -22.51
CA VAL A 106 1.18 -1.41 -21.97
C VAL A 106 2.08 -1.83 -20.81
N HIS A 107 3.40 -1.55 -20.88
CA HIS A 107 4.31 -1.77 -19.76
C HIS A 107 3.97 -0.86 -18.56
N GLU A 108 3.60 0.39 -18.86
CA GLU A 108 3.16 1.44 -17.91
C GLU A 108 1.94 1.05 -17.03
N ASN A 109 1.27 -0.05 -17.37
CA ASN A 109 0.09 -0.55 -16.66
C ASN A 109 0.23 -2.02 -16.25
N SER A 110 1.45 -2.54 -16.06
CA SER A 110 1.68 -3.91 -15.60
C SER A 110 1.55 -4.06 -14.06
N VAL A 111 1.37 -5.30 -13.58
CA VAL A 111 1.39 -5.60 -12.13
C VAL A 111 2.74 -5.20 -11.52
N GLU A 112 3.83 -5.44 -12.23
CA GLU A 112 5.19 -5.11 -11.80
C GLU A 112 5.39 -3.61 -11.65
N GLU A 113 4.87 -2.81 -12.58
CA GLU A 113 4.97 -1.35 -12.52
C GLU A 113 4.11 -0.76 -11.42
N MET A 114 2.84 -1.19 -11.31
CA MET A 114 1.96 -0.75 -10.22
C MET A 114 2.56 -1.07 -8.85
N THR A 115 3.19 -2.24 -8.73
CA THR A 115 3.95 -2.63 -7.53
C THR A 115 5.16 -1.72 -7.30
N THR A 116 5.91 -1.41 -8.35
CA THR A 116 7.09 -0.53 -8.27
C THR A 116 6.70 0.88 -7.83
N MET A 117 5.64 1.46 -8.41
CA MET A 117 5.10 2.75 -7.99
C MET A 117 4.64 2.72 -6.53
N LEU A 118 3.88 1.71 -6.15
CA LEU A 118 3.43 1.55 -4.77
C LEU A 118 4.62 1.48 -3.81
N ARG A 119 5.68 0.77 -4.16
CA ARG A 119 6.91 0.71 -3.36
C ARG A 119 7.60 2.07 -3.24
N ILE A 120 7.74 2.82 -4.34
CA ILE A 120 8.31 4.17 -4.33
C ILE A 120 7.51 5.11 -3.41
N GLU A 121 6.18 5.06 -3.50
CA GLU A 121 5.29 5.89 -2.66
C GLU A 121 5.38 5.52 -1.16
N LEU A 122 5.71 4.28 -0.83
CA LEU A 122 6.00 3.85 0.54
C LEU A 122 7.38 4.36 1.03
N GLU A 123 8.38 4.40 0.14
CA GLU A 123 9.75 4.84 0.43
C GLU A 123 9.89 6.38 0.51
N GLU A 124 9.10 7.11 -0.28
CA GLU A 124 9.19 8.57 -0.40
C GLU A 124 7.90 9.27 0.05
N PRO A 125 7.49 9.16 1.33
CA PRO A 125 6.25 9.81 1.79
C PRO A 125 6.33 11.35 1.78
N LEU A 126 7.48 11.96 1.45
CA LEU A 126 7.73 13.39 1.68
C LEU A 126 7.55 14.29 0.46
N GLY A 127 6.86 13.80 -0.57
CA GLY A 127 6.59 14.57 -1.79
C GLY A 127 5.28 15.37 -1.76
N SER A 128 5.24 16.51 -1.05
CA SER A 128 4.29 17.64 -1.30
C SER A 128 2.77 17.41 -1.21
N THR A 129 2.27 16.32 -0.61
CA THR A 129 0.82 16.02 -0.58
C THR A 129 0.15 16.36 0.76
N ARG A 130 -1.07 16.94 0.71
CA ARG A 130 -1.93 17.12 1.90
C ARG A 130 -2.30 15.76 2.46
N THR A 131 -2.00 15.55 3.74
CA THR A 131 -2.44 14.36 4.47
C THR A 131 -3.67 14.69 5.30
N THR A 132 -4.54 13.69 5.49
CA THR A 132 -5.67 13.76 6.41
C THR A 132 -5.46 12.74 7.52
N THR A 133 -5.86 13.06 8.75
CA THR A 133 -5.79 12.10 9.87
C THR A 133 -7.18 11.58 10.15
N ASP A 134 -7.35 10.27 10.19
CA ASP A 134 -8.64 9.65 10.49
C ASP A 134 -8.91 9.58 12.01
N ALA A 135 -10.09 9.08 12.38
CA ALA A 135 -10.49 8.91 13.78
C ALA A 135 -9.62 7.90 14.56
N SER A 136 -8.89 7.04 13.86
CA SER A 136 -7.95 6.06 14.42
C SER A 136 -6.56 6.66 14.64
N GLY A 137 -6.32 7.89 14.18
CA GLY A 137 -5.03 8.56 14.24
C GLY A 137 -4.06 8.18 13.11
N ILE A 138 -4.52 7.46 12.08
CA ILE A 138 -3.72 7.14 10.90
C ILE A 138 -3.72 8.35 9.98
N ARG A 139 -2.53 8.72 9.49
CA ARG A 139 -2.36 9.80 8.53
C ARG A 139 -2.37 9.25 7.11
N TRP A 140 -3.39 9.60 6.34
CA TRP A 140 -3.64 9.11 4.99
C TRP A 140 -3.07 10.01 3.91
N TRP A 141 -2.45 9.38 2.91
CA TRP A 141 -2.09 9.95 1.62
C TRP A 141 -3.24 9.69 0.63
N GLY A 142 -3.86 10.77 0.14
CA GLY A 142 -5.11 10.71 -0.62
C GLY A 142 -6.34 10.93 0.29
N ASP A 143 -7.54 11.00 -0.30
CA ASP A 143 -8.78 11.10 0.48
C ASP A 143 -9.11 9.74 1.11
N PRO A 144 -9.22 9.63 2.45
CA PRO A 144 -9.84 8.48 3.07
C PRO A 144 -11.31 8.51 2.61
N ALA A 145 -11.64 7.62 1.69
CA ALA A 145 -12.94 7.59 1.02
C ALA A 145 -14.11 7.85 1.99
N GLY A 146 -14.89 8.89 1.70
CA GLY A 146 -16.18 9.19 2.31
C GLY A 146 -16.14 10.19 3.46
N SER A 147 -16.06 11.48 3.13
CA SER A 147 -16.82 12.48 3.91
C SER A 147 -18.30 12.38 3.54
#